data_AF-A0A1A9IAV8-F1
#
_entry.id   AF-A0A1A9IAV8-F1
#
_cell.length_a   1.000
_cell.length_b   1.000
_cell.length_c   1.000
_cell.angle_alpha   90.00
_cell.angle_beta   90.00
_cell.angle_gamma   90.00
#
_symmetry.space_group_name_H-M   'P 1'
#
loop_
_entity.id
_entity.type
_entity.pdbx_description
1 polymer ?
#
loop_
_entity_poly.entity_id
_entity_poly.type
_entity_poly.pdbx_seq_one_letter_code
_entity_poly.pdbx_strand_id
1 'polypeptide(L)'
;MKKSILKSFMALSIVTLLASCDKEDMPQAQSKTITVENVLDSKPLVESGTFKGNGTPPVILPGQSVSFSFYAAKGQRLTFATMYGWSNDLFFAPENPGIQLYNDDGSPVTGDVSAQIKLWDNGTRVNQVPGASVMHPDTAETTPKNIKEVNGTDDFGHNYLPASQLMHVSLSYGGNSGFTVTIKNISGGTTNETPFSPGVWAISYIAGGNLLLPEPVYSAGKPTANGLTNIAEMGDITMLSAYLTGHTGIFTPLSPVLVVVYSGSENPFYKTGEKDRGEGLKELAQKGNAAVLAAALKSKAGVKNVYVLQDPANTVLLPQVNGASGGRVSQQLSLQEGDKIAIATMYGFSNDWFFATTGNDISSDQKGDVSATISLFDDGTAVNQYPGAGVTQANLAGTPLEENKPIQMVPNPNPFNTLPEIKDMIKVTLQ
;
A
#
# COMPACT_ATOMS: atom_id res chain seq x y z
N MET A 1 43.57 -90.22 -63.73
CA MET A 1 44.50 -89.29 -63.07
C MET A 1 43.74 -88.09 -62.54
N LYS A 2 44.27 -87.46 -61.48
CA LYS A 2 43.64 -86.53 -60.53
C LYS A 2 43.14 -85.19 -61.12
N LYS A 3 42.06 -84.67 -60.50
CA LYS A 3 41.69 -83.28 -60.11
C LYS A 3 42.11 -82.12 -61.04
N SER A 4 41.25 -81.14 -61.34
CA SER A 4 40.76 -80.14 -60.36
C SER A 4 39.65 -79.25 -60.92
N ILE A 5 38.81 -78.79 -59.99
CA ILE A 5 37.64 -77.91 -60.13
C ILE A 5 38.10 -76.44 -60.20
N LEU A 6 37.44 -75.62 -61.02
CA LEU A 6 37.45 -74.15 -60.91
C LEU A 6 36.02 -73.63 -61.12
N LYS A 7 35.44 -73.03 -60.07
CA LYS A 7 34.12 -72.36 -60.10
C LYS A 7 34.33 -70.89 -60.42
N SER A 8 33.53 -70.35 -61.35
CA SER A 8 33.45 -68.91 -61.61
C SER A 8 32.15 -68.38 -60.99
N PHE A 9 32.28 -67.40 -60.09
CA PHE A 9 31.16 -66.71 -59.44
C PHE A 9 30.96 -65.34 -60.12
N MET A 10 29.74 -65.09 -60.57
CA MET A 10 29.29 -63.83 -61.16
C MET A 10 28.93 -62.85 -60.04
N ALA A 11 29.50 -61.64 -60.07
CA ALA A 11 29.24 -60.59 -59.10
C ALA A 11 27.84 -59.99 -59.30
N LEU A 12 27.02 -60.05 -58.25
CA LEU A 12 25.71 -59.39 -58.17
C LEU A 12 25.84 -58.19 -57.22
N SER A 13 25.70 -56.99 -57.78
CA SER A 13 25.73 -55.73 -57.03
C SER A 13 24.49 -55.63 -56.13
N ILE A 14 24.69 -55.78 -54.82
CA ILE A 14 23.67 -55.51 -53.79
C ILE A 14 23.80 -54.05 -53.38
N VAL A 15 22.77 -53.27 -53.71
CA VAL A 15 22.54 -51.93 -53.14
C VAL A 15 22.12 -52.11 -51.69
N THR A 16 22.99 -51.75 -50.76
CA THR A 16 22.66 -51.65 -49.33
C THR A 16 21.86 -50.36 -49.09
N LEU A 17 20.55 -50.50 -48.92
CA LEU A 17 19.72 -49.47 -48.27
C LEU A 17 20.07 -49.49 -46.78
N LEU A 18 20.88 -48.53 -46.34
CA LEU A 18 20.99 -48.20 -44.92
C LEU A 18 19.68 -47.55 -44.50
N ALA A 19 18.88 -48.25 -43.69
CA ALA A 19 17.78 -47.66 -42.97
C ALA A 19 18.38 -46.68 -41.93
N SER A 20 18.31 -45.37 -42.21
CA SER A 20 18.46 -44.34 -41.19
C SER A 20 17.20 -44.36 -40.34
N CYS A 21 17.30 -44.80 -39.08
CA CYS A 21 16.35 -44.39 -38.07
C CYS A 21 16.63 -42.91 -37.80
N ASP A 22 15.90 -42.02 -38.48
CA ASP A 22 15.79 -40.65 -38.01
C ASP A 22 15.05 -40.73 -36.67
N LYS A 23 15.81 -40.47 -35.60
CA LYS A 23 15.25 -40.23 -34.28
C LYS A 23 14.25 -39.10 -34.48
N GLU A 24 12.97 -39.38 -34.26
CA GLU A 24 12.00 -38.30 -34.08
C GLU A 24 12.59 -37.33 -33.05
N ASP A 25 12.79 -36.08 -33.46
CA ASP A 25 13.23 -35.00 -32.60
C ASP A 25 12.27 -34.92 -31.42
N MET A 26 12.62 -35.52 -30.30
CA MET A 26 11.90 -35.30 -29.06
C MET A 26 11.99 -33.80 -28.77
N PRO A 27 10.86 -33.10 -28.53
CA PRO A 27 10.89 -31.66 -28.26
C PRO A 27 11.88 -31.37 -27.14
N GLN A 28 12.99 -30.73 -27.47
CA GLN A 28 14.06 -30.49 -26.52
C GLN A 28 13.57 -29.44 -25.52
N ALA A 29 13.56 -29.81 -24.24
CA ALA A 29 13.16 -28.87 -23.20
C ALA A 29 14.08 -27.65 -23.21
N GLN A 30 13.48 -26.47 -23.32
CA GLN A 30 14.18 -25.19 -23.27
C GLN A 30 14.27 -24.71 -21.83
N SER A 31 15.47 -24.29 -21.44
CA SER A 31 15.68 -23.63 -20.15
C SER A 31 15.46 -22.13 -20.29
N LYS A 32 14.50 -21.57 -19.55
CA LYS A 32 14.27 -20.12 -19.45
C LYS A 32 14.25 -19.68 -18.00
N THR A 33 14.62 -18.44 -17.72
CA THR A 33 14.54 -17.88 -16.35
C THR A 33 13.36 -16.93 -16.26
N ILE A 34 12.45 -17.20 -15.33
CA ILE A 34 11.42 -16.23 -14.95
C ILE A 34 11.92 -15.38 -13.80
N THR A 35 11.65 -14.07 -13.87
CA THR A 35 11.91 -13.12 -12.79
C THR A 35 10.63 -12.35 -12.49
N VAL A 36 10.31 -12.22 -11.20
CA VAL A 36 9.20 -11.41 -10.70
C VAL A 36 9.75 -10.37 -9.74
N GLU A 37 9.38 -9.12 -9.97
CA GLU A 37 9.86 -7.96 -9.22
C GLU A 37 8.65 -7.15 -8.72
N ASN A 38 8.71 -6.68 -7.48
CA ASN A 38 7.81 -5.62 -7.02
C ASN A 38 8.40 -4.28 -7.44
N VAL A 39 7.77 -3.63 -8.41
CA VAL A 39 8.25 -2.37 -9.00
C VAL A 39 7.44 -1.15 -8.55
N LEU A 40 6.51 -1.34 -7.61
CA LEU A 40 5.72 -0.26 -7.02
C LEU A 40 6.61 0.80 -6.38
N ASP A 41 6.48 2.05 -6.84
CA ASP A 41 6.99 3.24 -6.13
C ASP A 41 6.05 3.56 -4.96
N SER A 42 6.36 3.01 -3.79
CA SER A 42 5.45 3.08 -2.64
C SER A 42 5.42 4.46 -1.99
N LYS A 43 4.28 4.75 -1.36
CA LYS A 43 4.04 6.01 -0.64
C LYS A 43 3.78 5.75 0.85
N PRO A 44 4.31 6.59 1.76
CA PRO A 44 4.26 6.33 3.20
C PRO A 44 2.95 6.71 3.89
N LEU A 45 2.05 7.42 3.20
CA LEU A 45 0.72 7.78 3.72
C LEU A 45 -0.37 6.99 3.00
N VAL A 46 -1.30 6.46 3.80
CA VAL A 46 -2.49 5.75 3.32
C VAL A 46 -3.46 6.74 2.70
N GLU A 47 -3.75 7.80 3.45
CA GLU A 47 -4.69 8.85 3.09
C GLU A 47 -4.17 10.19 3.59
N SER A 48 -4.52 11.25 2.87
CA SER A 48 -4.40 12.63 3.33
C SER A 48 -5.49 13.47 2.71
N GLY A 49 -5.73 14.64 3.29
CA GLY A 49 -6.72 15.56 2.78
C GLY A 49 -6.69 16.90 3.48
N THR A 50 -7.74 17.66 3.24
CA THR A 50 -7.92 19.01 3.79
C THR A 50 -9.28 19.15 4.44
N PHE A 51 -9.42 20.11 5.34
CA PHE A 51 -10.70 20.53 5.91
C PHE A 51 -10.74 22.05 6.02
N LYS A 52 -11.95 22.62 6.02
CA LYS A 52 -12.16 24.07 6.13
C LYS A 52 -13.54 24.39 6.70
N GLY A 53 -13.69 25.59 7.24
CA GLY A 53 -14.99 26.07 7.72
C GLY A 53 -15.92 26.53 6.58
N ASN A 54 -17.14 26.88 6.97
CA ASN A 54 -18.15 27.40 6.05
C ASN A 54 -18.09 28.93 6.04
N GLY A 55 -17.59 29.53 4.95
CA GLY A 55 -17.53 30.99 4.81
C GLY A 55 -16.45 31.48 3.84
N THR A 56 -16.33 32.81 3.75
CA THR A 56 -15.26 33.49 3.01
C THR A 56 -14.69 34.59 3.91
N PRO A 57 -13.45 34.44 4.44
CA PRO A 57 -12.56 33.29 4.30
C PRO A 57 -13.13 32.01 4.96
N PRO A 58 -12.72 30.81 4.52
CA PRO A 58 -13.29 29.54 4.98
C PRO A 58 -12.70 29.08 6.33
N VAL A 59 -12.78 29.97 7.32
CA VAL A 59 -12.33 29.71 8.70
C VAL A 59 -13.43 29.04 9.52
N ILE A 60 -13.05 28.30 10.56
CA ILE A 60 -13.96 27.71 11.53
C ILE A 60 -14.08 28.69 12.70
N LEU A 61 -15.16 29.47 12.71
CA LEU A 61 -15.43 30.46 13.77
C LEU A 61 -15.82 29.77 15.09
N PRO A 62 -15.69 30.47 16.25
CA PRO A 62 -16.22 29.98 17.52
C PRO A 62 -17.67 29.46 17.41
N GLY A 63 -17.91 28.27 17.94
CA GLY A 63 -19.19 27.55 17.88
C GLY A 63 -19.38 26.68 16.64
N GLN A 64 -18.60 26.89 15.57
CA GLN A 64 -18.69 26.08 14.34
C GLN A 64 -17.94 24.75 14.46
N SER A 65 -18.26 23.83 13.57
CA SER A 65 -17.60 22.52 13.46
C SER A 65 -17.38 22.12 12.01
N VAL A 66 -16.38 21.27 11.79
CA VAL A 66 -16.10 20.60 10.53
C VAL A 66 -15.94 19.10 10.79
N SER A 67 -16.21 18.27 9.78
CA SER A 67 -15.98 16.83 9.88
C SER A 67 -15.45 16.28 8.57
N PHE A 68 -14.65 15.22 8.68
CA PHE A 68 -14.15 14.46 7.55
C PHE A 68 -13.98 13.00 7.96
N SER A 69 -13.94 12.12 6.97
CA SER A 69 -13.85 10.68 7.16
C SER A 69 -12.60 10.13 6.49
N PHE A 70 -12.07 9.05 7.06
CA PHE A 70 -10.88 8.33 6.60
C PHE A 70 -10.94 6.88 7.09
N TYR A 71 -10.11 6.02 6.53
CA TYR A 71 -9.91 4.66 6.96
C TYR A 71 -8.59 4.52 7.70
N ALA A 72 -8.58 3.71 8.75
CA ALA A 72 -7.35 3.41 9.47
C ALA A 72 -7.40 2.02 10.11
N ALA A 73 -6.29 1.30 10.01
CA ALA A 73 -6.05 0.07 10.74
C ALA A 73 -5.40 0.33 12.11
N LYS A 74 -5.26 -0.76 12.88
CA LYS A 74 -4.57 -0.74 14.18
C LYS A 74 -3.14 -0.23 14.04
N GLY A 75 -2.71 0.59 15.00
CA GLY A 75 -1.37 1.19 15.03
C GLY A 75 -1.18 2.42 14.14
N GLN A 76 -2.07 2.67 13.17
CA GLN A 76 -2.08 3.91 12.40
C GLN A 76 -2.62 5.06 13.23
N ARG A 77 -2.25 6.29 12.86
CA ARG A 77 -2.56 7.50 13.63
C ARG A 77 -3.09 8.60 12.73
N LEU A 78 -4.03 9.38 13.29
CA LEU A 78 -4.49 10.62 12.67
C LEU A 78 -3.63 11.78 13.14
N THR A 79 -3.02 12.49 12.18
CA THR A 79 -2.40 13.79 12.44
C THR A 79 -3.12 14.88 11.63
N PHE A 80 -3.12 16.10 12.13
CA PHE A 80 -3.62 17.27 11.42
C PHE A 80 -2.94 18.54 11.91
N ALA A 81 -3.04 19.63 11.15
CA ALA A 81 -2.72 20.98 11.61
C ALA A 81 -3.71 22.02 11.08
N THR A 82 -4.02 23.01 11.92
CA THR A 82 -4.79 24.22 11.57
C THR A 82 -4.30 25.40 12.43
N MET A 83 -4.29 26.60 11.87
CA MET A 83 -3.81 27.82 12.52
C MET A 83 -4.67 28.20 13.73
N TYR A 84 -4.04 28.68 14.80
CA TYR A 84 -4.67 29.60 15.74
C TYR A 84 -4.79 30.95 15.03
N GLY A 85 -5.96 31.26 14.47
CA GLY A 85 -6.11 32.36 13.51
C GLY A 85 -5.80 33.78 14.02
N TRP A 86 -5.88 34.03 15.33
CA TRP A 86 -5.49 35.30 15.95
C TRP A 86 -4.15 35.20 16.69
N SER A 87 -3.17 34.61 16.01
CA SER A 87 -1.77 34.52 16.43
C SER A 87 -0.85 34.86 15.26
N ASN A 88 0.44 35.02 15.53
CA ASN A 88 1.44 35.30 14.49
C ASN A 88 1.84 34.03 13.74
N ASP A 89 2.02 32.92 14.46
CA ASP A 89 2.44 31.63 13.89
C ASP A 89 2.08 30.40 14.78
N LEU A 90 1.04 30.50 15.61
CA LEU A 90 0.61 29.35 16.42
C LEU A 90 -0.37 28.45 15.66
N PHE A 91 -0.35 27.16 15.96
CA PHE A 91 -1.23 26.17 15.34
C PHE A 91 -1.68 25.08 16.32
N PHE A 92 -2.85 24.52 16.07
CA PHE A 92 -3.37 23.35 16.75
C PHE A 92 -2.98 22.08 15.99
N ALA A 93 -2.41 21.12 16.70
CA ALA A 93 -2.14 19.78 16.17
C ALA A 93 -2.11 18.76 17.31
N PRO A 94 -2.44 17.48 17.05
CA PRO A 94 -2.16 16.41 17.99
C PRO A 94 -0.67 16.30 18.30
N GLU A 95 -0.31 15.85 19.50
CA GLU A 95 1.07 15.49 19.84
C GLU A 95 1.63 14.44 18.86
N ASN A 96 2.90 14.57 18.46
CA ASN A 96 3.56 13.56 17.63
C ASN A 96 3.57 12.20 18.37
N PRO A 97 3.30 11.05 17.71
CA PRO A 97 3.10 10.86 16.27
C PRO A 97 1.62 10.88 15.80
N GLY A 98 0.73 11.52 16.55
CA GLY A 98 -0.69 11.70 16.21
C GLY A 98 -1.65 10.94 17.12
N ILE A 99 -2.95 11.17 16.89
CA ILE A 99 -4.05 10.58 17.64
C ILE A 99 -4.07 9.07 17.43
N GLN A 100 -4.08 8.32 18.53
CA GLN A 100 -4.29 6.87 18.50
C GLN A 100 -5.74 6.55 18.12
N LEU A 101 -5.92 5.67 17.14
CA LEU A 101 -7.25 5.34 16.58
C LEU A 101 -7.82 4.01 17.10
N TYR A 102 -6.98 3.16 17.69
CA TYR A 102 -7.37 1.92 18.34
C TYR A 102 -6.64 1.75 19.67
N ASN A 103 -7.35 1.29 20.68
CA ASN A 103 -6.77 0.90 21.97
C ASN A 103 -5.88 -0.35 21.82
N ASP A 104 -5.10 -0.66 22.85
CA ASP A 104 -4.18 -1.81 22.86
C ASP A 104 -4.91 -3.16 22.75
N ASP A 105 -6.18 -3.23 23.18
CA ASP A 105 -7.06 -4.40 23.01
C ASP A 105 -7.63 -4.52 21.58
N GLY A 106 -7.34 -3.54 20.71
CA GLY A 106 -7.80 -3.47 19.34
C GLY A 106 -9.20 -2.88 19.15
N SER A 107 -9.85 -2.37 20.20
CA SER A 107 -11.12 -1.65 20.07
C SER A 107 -10.90 -0.27 19.45
N PRO A 108 -11.82 0.25 18.61
CA PRO A 108 -11.69 1.60 18.05
C PRO A 108 -11.82 2.65 19.15
N VAL A 109 -11.02 3.72 19.06
CA VAL A 109 -11.14 4.91 19.92
C VAL A 109 -12.32 5.75 19.42
N THR A 110 -13.26 6.07 20.31
CA THR A 110 -14.44 6.88 20.00
C THR A 110 -14.70 7.88 21.12
N GLY A 111 -15.49 8.93 20.83
CA GLY A 111 -15.78 10.00 21.78
C GLY A 111 -14.72 11.10 21.75
N ASP A 112 -14.61 11.83 22.85
CA ASP A 112 -13.72 12.99 22.99
C ASP A 112 -12.24 12.59 23.06
N VAL A 113 -11.43 13.16 22.17
CA VAL A 113 -9.97 13.00 22.11
C VAL A 113 -9.23 14.33 22.24
N SER A 114 -9.90 15.39 22.68
CA SER A 114 -9.37 16.76 22.77
C SER A 114 -8.12 16.87 23.64
N ALA A 115 -7.95 15.99 24.62
CA ALA A 115 -6.76 15.94 25.48
C ALA A 115 -5.46 15.61 24.72
N GLN A 116 -5.56 15.01 23.52
CA GLN A 116 -4.42 14.70 22.66
C GLN A 116 -4.01 15.89 21.78
N ILE A 117 -4.82 16.97 21.75
CA ILE A 117 -4.54 18.17 20.97
C ILE A 117 -3.71 19.14 21.79
N LYS A 118 -2.68 19.69 21.16
CA LYS A 118 -1.78 20.67 21.74
C LYS A 118 -1.80 21.96 20.92
N LEU A 119 -1.35 23.03 21.57
CA LEU A 119 -1.05 24.30 20.91
C LEU A 119 0.45 24.35 20.67
N TRP A 120 0.85 24.70 19.46
CA TRP A 120 2.24 24.74 19.04
C TRP A 120 2.58 26.13 18.53
N ASP A 121 3.79 26.58 18.84
CA ASP A 121 4.45 27.74 18.26
C ASP A 121 5.34 27.23 17.12
N ASN A 122 5.19 27.79 15.92
CA ASN A 122 5.96 27.41 14.73
C ASN A 122 7.40 27.94 14.77
N GLY A 123 7.67 28.95 15.59
CA GLY A 123 9.00 29.52 15.84
C GLY A 123 9.49 30.46 14.74
N THR A 124 8.62 30.96 13.86
CA THR A 124 8.97 31.83 12.73
C THR A 124 8.67 33.30 12.98
N ARG A 125 7.78 33.63 13.92
CA ARG A 125 7.36 35.00 14.23
C ARG A 125 7.55 35.36 15.70
N VAL A 126 7.65 36.66 15.94
CA VAL A 126 7.60 37.23 17.29
C VAL A 126 6.14 37.30 17.71
N ASN A 127 5.76 36.59 18.79
CA ASN A 127 4.37 36.56 19.21
C ASN A 127 3.93 37.88 19.81
N GLN A 128 2.71 38.28 19.46
CA GLN A 128 1.96 39.34 20.10
C GLN A 128 0.94 38.76 21.08
N VAL A 129 0.38 39.61 21.94
CA VAL A 129 -0.75 39.24 22.81
C VAL A 129 -1.88 38.66 21.93
N PRO A 130 -2.32 37.41 22.18
CA PRO A 130 -3.30 36.75 21.32
C PRO A 130 -4.64 37.49 21.32
N GLY A 131 -5.27 37.61 20.15
CA GLY A 131 -6.58 38.23 20.00
C GLY A 131 -6.80 38.92 18.64
N ALA A 132 -8.01 39.40 18.40
CA ALA A 132 -8.42 39.95 17.10
C ALA A 132 -7.62 41.17 16.62
N SER A 133 -6.84 41.81 17.50
CA SER A 133 -5.94 42.91 17.16
C SER A 133 -4.55 42.47 16.70
N VAL A 134 -4.23 41.17 16.78
CA VAL A 134 -2.95 40.64 16.30
C VAL A 134 -2.81 40.96 14.81
N MET A 135 -1.66 41.53 14.45
CA MET A 135 -1.28 41.65 13.06
C MET A 135 -0.53 40.37 12.70
N HIS A 136 -1.00 39.64 11.70
CA HIS A 136 -0.33 38.41 11.27
C HIS A 136 0.07 38.51 9.79
N PRO A 137 1.30 38.07 9.42
CA PRO A 137 2.24 37.38 10.30
C PRO A 137 3.17 38.30 11.11
N ASP A 138 3.18 39.62 10.84
CA ASP A 138 4.03 40.64 11.49
C ASP A 138 5.52 40.25 11.54
N THR A 139 6.22 40.50 12.65
CA THR A 139 7.67 40.56 12.72
C THR A 139 8.26 39.16 12.74
N ALA A 140 9.16 38.89 11.77
CA ALA A 140 9.89 37.63 11.71
C ALA A 140 10.90 37.50 12.85
N GLU A 141 11.07 36.29 13.36
CA GLU A 141 12.20 35.96 14.23
C GLU A 141 13.51 36.17 13.49
N THR A 142 14.48 36.80 14.16
CA THR A 142 15.82 37.04 13.56
C THR A 142 16.54 35.74 13.23
N THR A 143 16.29 34.70 14.01
CA THR A 143 16.72 33.33 13.78
C THR A 143 15.52 32.42 14.03
N PRO A 144 14.99 31.72 13.02
CA PRO A 144 13.87 30.80 13.20
C PRO A 144 14.18 29.79 14.31
N LYS A 145 13.22 29.62 15.21
CA LYS A 145 13.26 28.67 16.32
C LYS A 145 12.71 27.31 15.88
N ASN A 146 12.87 26.33 16.75
CA ASN A 146 12.23 25.03 16.59
C ASN A 146 10.76 25.11 17.01
N ILE A 147 9.92 24.27 16.40
CA ILE A 147 8.53 24.07 16.81
C ILE A 147 8.49 23.62 18.28
N LYS A 148 7.66 24.29 19.09
CA LYS A 148 7.58 24.06 20.53
C LYS A 148 6.12 24.09 21.01
N GLU A 149 5.77 23.24 21.97
CA GLU A 149 4.45 23.28 22.61
C GLU A 149 4.30 24.58 23.43
N VAL A 150 3.16 25.24 23.27
CA VAL A 150 2.71 26.34 24.14
C VAL A 150 1.83 25.73 25.23
N ASN A 151 2.40 25.59 26.43
CA ASN A 151 1.69 25.06 27.59
C ASN A 151 1.58 26.13 28.68
N GLY A 152 0.47 26.88 28.64
CA GLY A 152 0.18 27.96 29.57
C GLY A 152 0.72 29.31 29.10
N THR A 153 2.04 29.46 28.94
CA THR A 153 2.65 30.73 28.51
C THR A 153 3.63 30.50 27.37
N ASP A 154 3.63 31.37 26.37
CA ASP A 154 4.61 31.35 25.28
C ASP A 154 5.98 31.93 25.72
N ASP A 155 6.96 31.93 24.81
CA ASP A 155 8.30 32.47 25.07
C ASP A 155 8.33 34.00 25.27
N PHE A 156 7.21 34.69 25.01
CA PHE A 156 7.07 36.14 25.09
C PHE A 156 6.23 36.60 26.30
N GLY A 157 5.74 35.66 27.12
CA GLY A 157 4.99 35.95 28.34
C GLY A 157 3.47 36.05 28.15
N HIS A 158 2.94 35.66 26.98
CA HIS A 158 1.51 35.65 26.71
C HIS A 158 0.85 34.36 27.17
N ASN A 159 -0.31 34.48 27.83
CA ASN A 159 -1.01 33.34 28.39
C ASN A 159 -2.02 32.74 27.41
N TYR A 160 -2.08 31.41 27.41
CA TYR A 160 -2.95 30.57 26.60
C TYR A 160 -3.63 29.53 27.48
N LEU A 161 -4.94 29.38 27.28
CA LEU A 161 -5.67 28.23 27.79
C LEU A 161 -5.16 26.93 27.13
N PRO A 162 -5.28 25.77 27.81
CA PRO A 162 -5.02 24.48 27.19
C PRO A 162 -5.83 24.31 25.89
N ALA A 163 -5.22 23.70 24.87
CA ALA A 163 -5.85 23.52 23.57
C ALA A 163 -7.21 22.81 23.65
N SER A 164 -7.38 21.86 24.58
CA SER A 164 -8.64 21.15 24.82
C SER A 164 -9.78 22.04 25.35
N GLN A 165 -9.50 23.27 25.78
CA GLN A 165 -10.52 24.28 26.14
C GLN A 165 -10.88 25.20 24.97
N LEU A 166 -10.13 25.14 23.86
CA LEU A 166 -10.33 25.96 22.67
C LEU A 166 -10.84 25.14 21.49
N MET A 167 -10.36 23.91 21.36
CA MET A 167 -10.71 22.95 20.32
C MET A 167 -11.25 21.68 20.95
N HIS A 168 -12.46 21.29 20.54
CA HIS A 168 -13.00 19.98 20.85
C HIS A 168 -12.87 19.06 19.64
N VAL A 169 -12.22 17.91 19.82
CA VAL A 169 -12.06 16.90 18.77
C VAL A 169 -12.70 15.60 19.25
N SER A 170 -13.58 15.03 18.44
CA SER A 170 -14.19 13.73 18.72
C SER A 170 -14.09 12.77 17.54
N LEU A 171 -14.02 11.49 17.85
CA LEU A 171 -14.00 10.39 16.89
C LEU A 171 -15.28 9.57 16.98
N SER A 172 -15.80 9.18 15.82
CA SER A 172 -16.84 8.17 15.68
C SER A 172 -16.35 7.07 14.75
N TYR A 173 -16.74 5.83 15.04
CA TYR A 173 -16.35 4.65 14.25
C TYR A 173 -17.55 4.14 13.47
N GLY A 174 -17.46 4.15 12.14
CA GLY A 174 -18.51 3.73 11.22
C GLY A 174 -18.51 2.23 10.90
N GLY A 175 -17.58 1.46 11.48
CA GLY A 175 -17.32 0.10 11.05
C GLY A 175 -16.37 0.05 9.84
N ASN A 176 -15.92 -1.16 9.51
CA ASN A 176 -15.04 -1.40 8.35
C ASN A 176 -13.82 -0.47 8.30
N SER A 177 -13.15 -0.27 9.43
CA SER A 177 -12.02 0.65 9.63
C SER A 177 -12.27 2.13 9.34
N GLY A 178 -13.51 2.52 9.04
CA GLY A 178 -13.90 3.91 8.78
C GLY A 178 -14.11 4.71 10.06
N PHE A 179 -13.46 5.86 10.14
CA PHE A 179 -13.66 6.87 11.17
C PHE A 179 -14.22 8.15 10.57
N THR A 180 -14.97 8.87 11.40
CA THR A 180 -15.27 10.29 11.16
C THR A 180 -14.77 11.08 12.35
N VAL A 181 -13.92 12.07 12.07
CA VAL A 181 -13.47 13.04 13.07
C VAL A 181 -14.31 14.31 12.95
N THR A 182 -14.69 14.86 14.10
CA THR A 182 -15.35 16.16 14.19
C THR A 182 -14.47 17.11 14.99
N ILE A 183 -14.11 18.23 14.38
CA ILE A 183 -13.36 19.32 15.02
C ILE A 183 -14.34 20.47 15.24
N LYS A 184 -14.49 20.90 16.49
CA LYS A 184 -15.33 22.01 16.90
C LYS A 184 -14.49 23.10 17.55
N ASN A 185 -14.70 24.34 17.11
CA ASN A 185 -14.14 25.50 17.76
C ASN A 185 -15.02 25.86 18.97
N ILE A 186 -14.46 25.71 20.17
CA ILE A 186 -15.11 26.02 21.45
C ILE A 186 -14.46 27.21 22.16
N SER A 187 -13.62 27.98 21.47
CA SER A 187 -12.89 29.12 22.04
C SER A 187 -13.76 30.34 22.37
N GLY A 188 -15.01 30.36 21.93
CA GLY A 188 -15.92 31.50 22.08
C GLY A 188 -16.16 31.89 23.53
N GLY A 189 -16.04 33.18 23.84
CA GLY A 189 -16.20 33.73 25.20
C GLY A 189 -15.02 33.44 26.15
N THR A 190 -13.96 32.79 25.67
CA THR A 190 -12.72 32.61 26.44
C THR A 190 -11.77 33.80 26.25
N THR A 191 -10.74 33.89 27.09
CA THR A 191 -9.65 34.88 26.92
C THR A 191 -8.78 34.62 25.68
N ASN A 192 -8.87 33.42 25.09
CA ASN A 192 -8.14 32.99 23.91
C ASN A 192 -9.13 32.62 22.78
N GLU A 193 -10.24 33.36 22.66
CA GLU A 193 -11.14 33.25 21.51
C GLU A 193 -10.34 33.43 20.21
N THR A 194 -10.54 32.54 19.23
CA THR A 194 -9.85 32.61 17.94
C THR A 194 -10.62 31.83 16.88
N PRO A 195 -10.62 32.25 15.60
CA PRO A 195 -10.98 31.36 14.50
C PRO A 195 -9.89 30.30 14.27
N PHE A 196 -10.25 29.19 13.63
CA PHE A 196 -9.28 28.23 13.07
C PHE A 196 -9.22 28.37 11.56
N SER A 197 -8.03 28.29 10.97
CA SER A 197 -7.90 28.30 9.50
C SER A 197 -8.39 27.01 8.86
N PRO A 198 -8.43 26.92 7.52
CA PRO A 198 -8.33 25.62 6.85
C PRO A 198 -7.13 24.82 7.36
N GLY A 199 -7.25 23.50 7.32
CA GLY A 199 -6.20 22.60 7.78
C GLY A 199 -6.01 21.41 6.86
N VAL A 200 -4.95 20.64 7.16
CA VAL A 200 -4.59 19.40 6.49
C VAL A 200 -4.64 18.23 7.47
N TRP A 201 -4.79 17.01 6.98
CA TRP A 201 -4.71 15.80 7.78
C TRP A 201 -4.04 14.66 7.01
N ALA A 202 -3.50 13.67 7.73
CA ALA A 202 -2.89 12.49 7.14
C ALA A 202 -2.99 11.25 8.04
N ILE A 203 -2.97 10.07 7.41
CA ILE A 203 -2.86 8.74 8.01
C ILE A 203 -1.59 8.07 7.46
N SER A 204 -0.64 7.74 8.32
CA SER A 204 0.57 7.02 7.90
C SER A 204 0.36 5.50 7.87
N TYR A 205 0.98 4.84 6.87
CA TYR A 205 1.05 3.39 6.83
C TYR A 205 1.79 2.84 8.06
N ILE A 206 1.47 1.60 8.41
CA ILE A 206 2.23 0.80 9.36
C ILE A 206 2.84 -0.40 8.62
N ALA A 207 4.14 -0.60 8.75
CA ALA A 207 4.83 -1.78 8.21
C ALA A 207 5.91 -2.22 9.19
N GLY A 208 6.04 -3.54 9.41
CA GLY A 208 6.96 -4.08 10.40
C GLY A 208 6.72 -3.55 11.83
N GLY A 209 5.49 -3.16 12.14
CA GLY A 209 5.10 -2.58 13.44
C GLY A 209 5.41 -1.08 13.61
N ASN A 210 5.98 -0.41 12.61
CA ASN A 210 6.35 1.00 12.68
C ASN A 210 5.57 1.85 11.67
N LEU A 211 5.26 3.09 12.04
CA LEU A 211 4.74 4.08 11.10
C LEU A 211 5.81 4.40 10.04
N LEU A 212 5.44 4.39 8.77
CA LEU A 212 6.37 4.72 7.68
C LEU A 212 6.75 6.21 7.66
N LEU A 213 5.84 7.07 8.09
CA LEU A 213 6.06 8.51 8.27
C LEU A 213 5.35 8.98 9.54
N PRO A 214 5.98 8.87 10.73
CA PRO A 214 5.35 9.15 12.02
C PRO A 214 5.00 10.63 12.23
N GLU A 215 5.65 11.54 11.51
CA GLU A 215 5.54 12.99 11.69
C GLU A 215 5.28 13.71 10.34
N PRO A 216 4.17 13.41 9.63
CA PRO A 216 3.94 13.94 8.27
C PRO A 216 3.74 15.45 8.20
N VAL A 217 3.23 16.04 9.28
CA VAL A 217 2.77 17.44 9.33
C VAL A 217 3.82 18.34 9.97
N TYR A 218 4.42 17.90 11.08
CA TYR A 218 5.41 18.64 11.85
C TYR A 218 6.18 17.70 12.77
N SER A 219 7.37 18.13 13.21
CA SER A 219 8.20 17.41 14.19
C SER A 219 8.50 18.33 15.38
N ALA A 220 8.04 17.96 16.57
CA ALA A 220 8.33 18.71 17.80
C ALA A 220 9.85 18.85 18.04
N GLY A 221 10.30 20.05 18.38
CA GLY A 221 11.72 20.33 18.62
C GLY A 221 12.58 20.41 17.36
N LYS A 222 11.98 20.47 16.17
CA LYS A 222 12.67 20.71 14.88
C LYS A 222 12.21 22.01 14.23
N PRO A 223 13.00 22.59 13.31
CA PRO A 223 12.52 23.67 12.47
C PRO A 223 11.30 23.25 11.66
N THR A 224 10.41 24.20 11.40
CA THR A 224 9.27 24.02 10.51
C THR A 224 9.69 23.62 9.09
N ALA A 225 8.86 22.82 8.42
CA ALA A 225 9.16 22.24 7.11
C ALA A 225 7.90 22.04 6.28
N ASN A 226 8.09 21.70 4.99
CA ASN A 226 7.06 21.19 4.09
C ASN A 226 5.82 22.08 3.90
N GLY A 227 5.91 23.38 4.24
CA GLY A 227 4.81 24.33 4.11
C GLY A 227 3.94 24.50 5.36
N LEU A 228 4.33 23.97 6.53
CA LEU A 228 3.62 24.20 7.78
C LEU A 228 3.57 25.70 8.16
N THR A 229 4.65 26.45 7.92
CA THR A 229 4.69 27.91 8.13
C THR A 229 3.55 28.64 7.43
N ASN A 230 3.18 28.24 6.21
CA ASN A 230 2.10 28.86 5.46
C ASN A 230 0.74 28.71 6.19
N ILE A 231 0.52 27.56 6.83
CA ILE A 231 -0.66 27.34 7.67
C ILE A 231 -0.54 28.18 8.93
N ALA A 232 0.56 28.05 9.66
CA ALA A 232 0.75 28.70 10.95
C ALA A 232 0.65 30.24 10.87
N GLU A 233 1.12 30.86 9.79
CA GLU A 233 1.17 32.31 9.64
C GLU A 233 -0.07 32.92 8.96
N MET A 234 -0.68 32.18 8.02
CA MET A 234 -1.69 32.72 7.11
C MET A 234 -2.89 31.80 6.88
N GLY A 235 -2.89 30.60 7.45
CA GLY A 235 -3.91 29.59 7.18
C GLY A 235 -3.89 29.03 5.75
N ASP A 236 -2.79 29.22 5.02
CA ASP A 236 -2.62 28.72 3.65
C ASP A 236 -2.12 27.27 3.65
N ILE A 237 -3.00 26.36 3.24
CA ILE A 237 -2.75 24.91 3.22
C ILE A 237 -2.09 24.42 1.94
N THR A 238 -1.89 25.28 0.92
CA THR A 238 -1.55 24.87 -0.44
C THR A 238 -0.27 24.02 -0.50
N MET A 239 0.79 24.47 0.14
CA MET A 239 2.10 23.79 0.11
C MET A 239 2.07 22.46 0.87
N LEU A 240 1.56 22.46 2.10
CA LEU A 240 1.55 21.24 2.92
C LEU A 240 0.56 20.20 2.38
N SER A 241 -0.58 20.63 1.84
CA SER A 241 -1.51 19.72 1.16
C SER A 241 -0.88 19.06 -0.06
N ALA A 242 -0.11 19.81 -0.87
CA ALA A 242 0.60 19.25 -2.01
C ALA A 242 1.70 18.26 -1.58
N TYR A 243 2.45 18.58 -0.51
CA TYR A 243 3.43 17.68 0.08
C TYR A 243 2.79 16.36 0.53
N LEU A 244 1.71 16.42 1.33
CA LEU A 244 1.03 15.23 1.84
C LEU A 244 0.42 14.40 0.70
N THR A 245 -0.17 15.05 -0.31
CA THR A 245 -0.72 14.36 -1.50
C THR A 245 0.39 13.60 -2.24
N GLY A 246 1.56 14.21 -2.43
CA GLY A 246 2.71 13.55 -3.07
C GLY A 246 3.29 12.36 -2.28
N HIS A 247 3.00 12.28 -0.99
CA HIS A 247 3.38 11.17 -0.10
C HIS A 247 2.22 10.21 0.19
N THR A 248 1.06 10.41 -0.44
CA THR A 248 -0.12 9.55 -0.30
C THR A 248 -0.23 8.61 -1.48
N GLY A 249 -0.50 7.34 -1.23
CA GLY A 249 -0.66 6.35 -2.27
C GLY A 249 -0.62 4.93 -1.74
N ILE A 250 -0.11 4.02 -2.56
CA ILE A 250 -0.09 2.60 -2.23
C ILE A 250 1.25 2.21 -1.62
N PHE A 251 1.20 1.42 -0.56
CA PHE A 251 2.29 0.57 -0.13
C PHE A 251 1.74 -0.85 -0.11
N THR A 252 2.35 -1.80 -0.81
CA THR A 252 1.96 -3.21 -0.70
C THR A 252 3.14 -4.12 -1.00
N PRO A 253 3.50 -5.05 -0.11
CA PRO A 253 4.42 -6.13 -0.45
C PRO A 253 3.70 -7.19 -1.29
N LEU A 254 4.45 -7.96 -2.07
CA LEU A 254 3.94 -9.17 -2.72
C LEU A 254 4.33 -10.37 -1.87
N SER A 255 3.39 -11.28 -1.60
CA SER A 255 3.70 -12.52 -0.88
C SER A 255 4.71 -13.39 -1.66
N PRO A 256 5.23 -14.49 -1.09
CA PRO A 256 5.90 -15.50 -1.88
C PRO A 256 5.15 -15.80 -3.18
N VAL A 257 5.89 -15.77 -4.28
CA VAL A 257 5.35 -15.89 -5.63
C VAL A 257 5.21 -17.36 -5.96
N LEU A 258 3.99 -17.81 -6.24
CA LEU A 258 3.71 -19.13 -6.76
C LEU A 258 3.90 -19.12 -8.28
N VAL A 259 4.78 -19.97 -8.79
CA VAL A 259 5.00 -20.17 -10.23
C VAL A 259 4.71 -21.62 -10.59
N VAL A 260 3.91 -21.84 -11.63
CA VAL A 260 3.51 -23.17 -12.10
C VAL A 260 3.76 -23.31 -13.58
N VAL A 261 4.46 -24.37 -13.96
CA VAL A 261 4.58 -24.82 -15.36
C VAL A 261 3.56 -25.92 -15.58
N TYR A 262 2.69 -25.77 -16.57
CA TYR A 262 1.63 -26.73 -16.85
C TYR A 262 1.25 -26.79 -18.33
N SER A 263 0.58 -27.87 -18.73
CA SER A 263 -0.05 -28.06 -20.03
C SER A 263 -1.57 -28.07 -19.88
N GLY A 264 -2.28 -27.21 -20.61
CA GLY A 264 -3.75 -27.16 -20.56
C GLY A 264 -4.32 -25.82 -21.07
N SER A 265 -5.64 -25.75 -21.16
CA SER A 265 -6.36 -24.55 -21.62
C SER A 265 -6.84 -23.64 -20.50
N GLU A 266 -6.93 -24.12 -19.27
CA GLU A 266 -7.45 -23.35 -18.13
C GLU A 266 -6.32 -22.99 -17.14
N ASN A 267 -6.45 -21.87 -16.44
CA ASN A 267 -5.51 -21.47 -15.39
C ASN A 267 -5.61 -22.46 -14.20
N PRO A 268 -4.46 -22.92 -13.65
CA PRO A 268 -4.46 -23.95 -12.62
C PRO A 268 -4.95 -23.45 -11.25
N PHE A 269 -4.86 -22.15 -10.97
CA PHE A 269 -5.22 -21.55 -9.69
C PHE A 269 -6.72 -21.28 -9.59
N TYR A 270 -7.30 -20.64 -10.61
CA TYR A 270 -8.65 -20.08 -10.53
C TYR A 270 -9.38 -20.05 -11.87
N LYS A 271 -10.64 -19.61 -11.85
CA LYS A 271 -11.40 -19.22 -13.03
C LYS A 271 -12.38 -18.10 -12.67
N THR A 272 -12.33 -16.99 -13.41
CA THR A 272 -13.22 -15.84 -13.20
C THR A 272 -14.68 -16.27 -13.29
N GLY A 273 -15.50 -15.81 -12.33
CA GLY A 273 -16.92 -16.17 -12.23
C GLY A 273 -17.19 -17.51 -11.53
N GLU A 274 -16.15 -18.27 -11.20
CA GLU A 274 -16.23 -19.42 -10.29
C GLU A 274 -15.80 -19.01 -8.88
N LYS A 275 -16.23 -19.77 -7.88
CA LYS A 275 -15.79 -19.58 -6.48
C LYS A 275 -14.40 -20.19 -6.27
N ASP A 276 -13.69 -19.72 -5.23
CA ASP A 276 -12.48 -20.40 -4.74
C ASP A 276 -12.75 -21.90 -4.56
N ARG A 277 -11.79 -22.72 -5.00
CA ARG A 277 -11.94 -24.18 -5.10
C ARG A 277 -11.73 -24.90 -3.76
N GLY A 278 -11.35 -24.17 -2.70
CA GLY A 278 -10.96 -24.71 -1.40
C GLY A 278 -9.62 -25.45 -1.44
N GLU A 279 -8.80 -25.21 -2.46
CA GLU A 279 -7.55 -25.93 -2.71
C GLU A 279 -6.29 -25.17 -2.26
N GLY A 280 -6.46 -23.99 -1.62
CA GLY A 280 -5.35 -23.21 -1.08
C GLY A 280 -5.22 -21.78 -1.59
N LEU A 281 -6.04 -21.35 -2.56
CA LEU A 281 -5.94 -20.00 -3.14
C LEU A 281 -6.40 -18.93 -2.12
N LYS A 282 -7.47 -19.16 -1.36
CA LYS A 282 -7.81 -18.41 -0.14
C LYS A 282 -6.60 -18.14 0.77
N GLU A 283 -5.80 -19.16 1.10
CA GLU A 283 -4.63 -19.01 1.99
C GLU A 283 -3.54 -18.13 1.37
N LEU A 284 -3.35 -18.21 0.05
CA LEU A 284 -2.46 -17.33 -0.68
C LEU A 284 -3.00 -15.90 -0.68
N ALA A 285 -4.26 -15.71 -1.10
CA ALA A 285 -4.87 -14.41 -1.28
C ALA A 285 -5.08 -13.65 0.04
N GLN A 286 -5.35 -14.35 1.15
CA GLN A 286 -5.60 -13.71 2.44
C GLN A 286 -4.36 -13.57 3.33
N LYS A 287 -3.40 -14.49 3.22
CA LYS A 287 -2.28 -14.61 4.17
C LYS A 287 -0.92 -14.70 3.49
N GLY A 288 -0.86 -14.66 2.17
CA GLY A 288 0.36 -14.84 1.40
C GLY A 288 0.93 -16.26 1.45
N ASN A 289 0.16 -17.24 1.95
CA ASN A 289 0.64 -18.60 2.12
C ASN A 289 0.34 -19.46 0.87
N ALA A 290 1.31 -19.53 -0.03
CA ALA A 290 1.20 -20.34 -1.24
C ALA A 290 1.40 -21.86 -1.02
N ALA A 291 1.80 -22.32 0.17
CA ALA A 291 2.18 -23.72 0.38
C ALA A 291 1.02 -24.70 0.19
N VAL A 292 -0.19 -24.32 0.62
CA VAL A 292 -1.39 -25.17 0.51
C VAL A 292 -1.76 -25.37 -0.96
N LEU A 293 -1.86 -24.26 -1.71
CA LEU A 293 -2.15 -24.29 -3.14
C LEU A 293 -1.06 -25.04 -3.92
N ALA A 294 0.22 -24.79 -3.60
CA ALA A 294 1.34 -25.48 -4.22
C ALA A 294 1.28 -27.01 -4.03
N ALA A 295 0.87 -27.48 -2.85
CA ALA A 295 0.71 -28.90 -2.57
C ALA A 295 -0.43 -29.53 -3.38
N ALA A 296 -1.59 -28.86 -3.47
CA ALA A 296 -2.72 -29.32 -4.27
C ALA A 296 -2.35 -29.44 -5.76
N LEU A 297 -1.67 -28.42 -6.31
CA LEU A 297 -1.32 -28.37 -7.73
C LEU A 297 -0.35 -29.46 -8.18
N LYS A 298 0.57 -29.91 -7.32
CA LYS A 298 1.50 -31.01 -7.64
C LYS A 298 0.79 -32.33 -7.98
N SER A 299 -0.47 -32.48 -7.59
CA SER A 299 -1.28 -33.67 -7.86
C SER A 299 -2.20 -33.52 -9.07
N LYS A 300 -2.31 -32.32 -9.66
CA LYS A 300 -3.22 -32.04 -10.77
C LYS A 300 -2.64 -32.52 -12.10
N ALA A 301 -3.51 -33.12 -12.92
CA ALA A 301 -3.16 -33.48 -14.28
C ALA A 301 -2.72 -32.25 -15.08
N GLY A 302 -1.67 -32.41 -15.88
CA GLY A 302 -1.10 -31.34 -16.70
C GLY A 302 -0.14 -30.40 -15.96
N VAL A 303 -0.09 -30.40 -14.62
CA VAL A 303 0.93 -29.65 -13.87
C VAL A 303 2.27 -30.38 -13.93
N LYS A 304 3.33 -29.69 -14.38
CA LYS A 304 4.67 -30.25 -14.53
C LYS A 304 5.59 -29.86 -13.38
N ASN A 305 5.59 -28.57 -13.01
CA ASN A 305 6.41 -28.04 -11.93
C ASN A 305 5.68 -26.96 -11.14
N VAL A 306 5.97 -26.88 -9.85
CA VAL A 306 5.41 -25.91 -8.92
C VAL A 306 6.53 -25.36 -8.05
N TYR A 307 6.68 -24.03 -8.04
CA TYR A 307 7.71 -23.31 -7.29
C TYR A 307 7.04 -22.27 -6.39
N VAL A 308 7.49 -22.20 -5.13
CA VAL A 308 7.14 -21.11 -4.22
C VAL A 308 8.41 -20.29 -3.98
N LEU A 309 8.42 -19.07 -4.49
CA LEU A 309 9.58 -18.20 -4.52
C LEU A 309 9.42 -17.11 -3.46
N GLN A 310 10.31 -17.08 -2.48
CA GLN A 310 10.34 -16.08 -1.42
C GLN A 310 11.60 -15.23 -1.51
N ASP A 311 11.50 -13.95 -1.17
CA ASP A 311 12.68 -13.11 -0.99
C ASP A 311 13.49 -13.66 0.20
N PRO A 312 14.79 -13.94 0.04
CA PRO A 312 15.57 -14.57 1.10
C PRO A 312 15.79 -13.65 2.31
N ALA A 313 15.70 -12.33 2.14
CA ALA A 313 15.91 -11.36 3.22
C ALA A 313 14.61 -11.02 3.95
N ASN A 314 13.50 -10.89 3.22
CA ASN A 314 12.25 -10.35 3.74
C ASN A 314 11.08 -11.33 3.69
N THR A 315 11.24 -12.51 3.09
CA THR A 315 10.20 -13.51 2.74
C THR A 315 9.15 -13.03 1.74
N VAL A 316 8.86 -11.73 1.70
CA VAL A 316 7.97 -11.04 0.75
C VAL A 316 8.78 -10.14 -0.19
N LEU A 317 8.25 -9.83 -1.37
CA LEU A 317 8.83 -8.80 -2.23
C LEU A 317 8.34 -7.43 -1.77
N LEU A 318 9.18 -6.72 -1.02
CA LEU A 318 8.88 -5.33 -0.63
C LEU A 318 8.81 -4.42 -1.86
N PRO A 319 7.97 -3.37 -1.86
CA PRO A 319 7.95 -2.39 -2.93
C PRO A 319 9.23 -1.52 -2.89
N GLN A 320 9.38 -0.65 -3.89
CA GLN A 320 10.40 0.38 -3.85
C GLN A 320 10.08 1.37 -2.72
N VAL A 321 11.07 1.65 -1.87
CA VAL A 321 10.92 2.57 -0.72
C VAL A 321 12.11 3.53 -0.73
N ASN A 322 11.85 4.84 -0.71
CA ASN A 322 12.88 5.88 -0.63
C ASN A 322 14.02 5.72 -1.67
N GLY A 323 13.67 5.32 -2.90
CA GLY A 323 14.62 5.11 -4.00
C GLY A 323 15.38 3.78 -3.96
N ALA A 324 15.21 2.96 -2.92
CA ALA A 324 15.70 1.59 -2.93
C ALA A 324 14.85 0.72 -3.88
N SER A 325 15.50 -0.17 -4.62
CA SER A 325 14.81 -1.14 -5.48
C SER A 325 13.93 -2.09 -4.66
N GLY A 326 12.79 -2.46 -5.21
CA GLY A 326 11.91 -3.45 -4.60
C GLY A 326 12.49 -4.87 -4.67
N GLY A 327 11.85 -5.78 -3.94
CA GLY A 327 12.22 -7.18 -3.88
C GLY A 327 12.04 -7.88 -5.22
N ARG A 328 12.87 -8.89 -5.46
CA ARG A 328 12.83 -9.72 -6.68
C ARG A 328 13.15 -11.17 -6.39
N VAL A 329 12.55 -12.06 -7.17
CA VAL A 329 12.86 -13.49 -7.18
C VAL A 329 13.00 -13.99 -8.61
N SER A 330 13.87 -14.99 -8.81
CA SER A 330 14.09 -15.61 -10.10
C SER A 330 14.10 -17.13 -9.98
N GLN A 331 13.61 -17.81 -11.01
CA GLN A 331 13.58 -19.27 -11.08
C GLN A 331 13.88 -19.73 -12.51
N GLN A 332 14.79 -20.70 -12.64
CA GLN A 332 15.00 -21.39 -13.91
C GLN A 332 13.87 -22.42 -14.12
N LEU A 333 13.27 -22.39 -15.30
CA LEU A 333 12.17 -23.24 -15.74
C LEU A 333 12.63 -24.15 -16.87
N SER A 334 12.19 -25.39 -16.84
CA SER A 334 12.31 -26.34 -17.96
C SER A 334 10.98 -26.37 -18.69
N LEU A 335 10.96 -25.89 -19.93
CA LEU A 335 9.74 -25.69 -20.73
C LEU A 335 9.77 -26.56 -21.98
N GLN A 336 8.65 -27.16 -22.34
CA GLN A 336 8.43 -27.83 -23.62
C GLN A 336 7.46 -27.00 -24.48
N GLU A 337 7.44 -27.26 -25.78
CA GLU A 337 6.46 -26.64 -26.68
C GLU A 337 5.02 -26.90 -26.18
N GLY A 338 4.22 -25.84 -26.13
CA GLY A 338 2.84 -25.89 -25.63
C GLY A 338 2.70 -25.75 -24.11
N ASP A 339 3.80 -25.66 -23.36
CA ASP A 339 3.74 -25.33 -21.94
C ASP A 339 3.29 -23.88 -21.70
N LYS A 340 2.66 -23.69 -20.55
CA LYS A 340 2.26 -22.40 -20.02
C LYS A 340 2.85 -22.20 -18.63
N ILE A 341 3.09 -20.94 -18.29
CA ILE A 341 3.57 -20.51 -16.98
C ILE A 341 2.51 -19.65 -16.32
N ALA A 342 1.97 -20.12 -15.21
CA ALA A 342 1.03 -19.37 -14.39
C ALA A 342 1.73 -18.81 -13.15
N ILE A 343 1.38 -17.59 -12.76
CA ILE A 343 1.91 -16.92 -11.56
C ILE A 343 0.76 -16.50 -10.65
N ALA A 344 0.94 -16.62 -9.33
CA ALA A 344 0.05 -16.01 -8.34
C ALA A 344 0.84 -15.43 -7.15
N THR A 345 0.46 -14.26 -6.65
CA THR A 345 1.00 -13.66 -5.43
C THR A 345 0.00 -12.69 -4.80
N MET A 346 -0.05 -12.61 -3.49
CA MET A 346 -0.97 -11.74 -2.75
C MET A 346 -0.63 -10.27 -2.96
N TYR A 347 -1.65 -9.44 -3.09
CA TYR A 347 -1.55 -8.02 -2.77
C TYR A 347 -1.52 -7.89 -1.24
N GLY A 348 -0.34 -7.69 -0.65
CA GLY A 348 -0.12 -7.88 0.79
C GLY A 348 -1.03 -7.04 1.69
N PHE A 349 -1.34 -5.80 1.35
CA PHE A 349 -2.28 -4.98 2.12
C PHE A 349 -3.69 -4.98 1.55
N SER A 350 -4.25 -6.18 1.40
CA SER A 350 -5.64 -6.43 1.06
C SER A 350 -6.23 -7.53 1.97
N ASN A 351 -7.53 -7.76 1.85
CA ASN A 351 -8.21 -8.83 2.59
C ASN A 351 -8.03 -10.18 1.89
N ASP A 352 -8.17 -10.22 0.58
CA ASP A 352 -8.06 -11.41 -0.27
C ASP A 352 -7.75 -11.07 -1.75
N TRP A 353 -7.05 -9.96 -2.02
CA TRP A 353 -6.65 -9.64 -3.38
C TRP A 353 -5.34 -10.34 -3.74
N PHE A 354 -5.24 -10.81 -4.98
CA PHE A 354 -4.06 -11.46 -5.51
C PHE A 354 -3.80 -11.09 -6.96
N PHE A 355 -2.52 -10.90 -7.30
CA PHE A 355 -2.07 -10.85 -8.68
C PHE A 355 -2.01 -12.26 -9.23
N ALA A 356 -2.52 -12.47 -10.44
CA ALA A 356 -2.32 -13.70 -11.17
C ALA A 356 -2.21 -13.48 -12.67
N THR A 357 -1.56 -14.43 -13.35
CA THR A 357 -1.67 -14.53 -14.80
C THR A 357 -3.12 -14.83 -15.19
N THR A 358 -3.58 -14.21 -16.28
CA THR A 358 -4.94 -14.43 -16.82
C THR A 358 -5.05 -15.77 -17.54
N GLY A 359 -6.27 -16.26 -17.83
CA GLY A 359 -6.51 -17.57 -18.48
C GLY A 359 -5.79 -17.83 -19.83
N ASN A 360 -5.16 -16.82 -20.43
CA ASN A 360 -4.17 -16.94 -21.50
C ASN A 360 -2.75 -16.77 -20.93
N ASP A 361 -2.38 -17.63 -19.98
CA ASP A 361 -1.12 -17.61 -19.24
C ASP A 361 0.14 -17.50 -20.14
N ILE A 362 1.31 -17.24 -19.54
CA ILE A 362 2.55 -16.99 -20.28
C ILE A 362 2.93 -18.22 -21.10
N SER A 363 3.03 -18.08 -22.43
CA SER A 363 3.41 -19.19 -23.32
C SER A 363 4.91 -19.51 -23.21
N SER A 364 5.25 -20.80 -23.35
CA SER A 364 6.63 -21.30 -23.39
C SER A 364 7.53 -20.56 -24.36
N ASP A 365 6.98 -19.96 -25.42
CA ASP A 365 7.75 -19.36 -26.52
C ASP A 365 7.99 -17.86 -26.30
N GLN A 366 7.23 -17.22 -25.39
CA GLN A 366 7.39 -15.80 -25.06
C GLN A 366 8.78 -15.50 -24.47
N LYS A 367 9.24 -14.27 -24.66
CA LYS A 367 10.51 -13.74 -24.14
C LYS A 367 10.37 -12.26 -23.83
N GLY A 368 11.17 -11.77 -22.89
CA GLY A 368 11.17 -10.38 -22.45
C GLY A 368 10.11 -10.10 -21.40
N ASP A 369 9.60 -8.87 -21.39
CA ASP A 369 8.58 -8.40 -20.46
C ASP A 369 7.22 -9.04 -20.79
N VAL A 370 6.66 -9.76 -19.83
CA VAL A 370 5.36 -10.44 -19.93
C VAL A 370 4.38 -9.93 -18.86
N SER A 371 4.65 -8.76 -18.27
CA SER A 371 3.84 -8.18 -17.19
C SER A 371 2.38 -7.93 -17.58
N ALA A 372 2.12 -7.71 -18.88
CA ALA A 372 0.77 -7.55 -19.43
C ALA A 372 -0.12 -8.81 -19.29
N THR A 373 0.46 -9.96 -18.95
CA THR A 373 -0.30 -11.20 -18.68
C THR A 373 -0.89 -11.23 -17.27
N ILE A 374 -0.45 -10.32 -16.38
CA ILE A 374 -0.88 -10.25 -14.99
C ILE A 374 -2.09 -9.34 -14.83
N SER A 375 -3.01 -9.73 -13.97
CA SER A 375 -4.14 -8.92 -13.51
C SER A 375 -4.35 -9.08 -12.02
N LEU A 376 -5.08 -8.15 -11.41
CA LEU A 376 -5.42 -8.18 -9.98
C LEU A 376 -6.84 -8.71 -9.80
N PHE A 377 -6.99 -9.71 -8.93
CA PHE A 377 -8.24 -10.39 -8.65
C PHE A 377 -8.59 -10.30 -7.17
N ASP A 378 -9.89 -10.29 -6.91
CA ASP A 378 -10.53 -10.49 -5.63
C ASP A 378 -10.98 -11.95 -5.58
N ASP A 379 -10.49 -12.69 -4.57
CA ASP A 379 -10.78 -14.12 -4.39
C ASP A 379 -12.24 -14.38 -3.98
N GLY A 380 -12.93 -13.39 -3.45
CA GLY A 380 -14.32 -13.48 -3.01
C GLY A 380 -14.49 -14.29 -1.73
N THR A 381 -13.43 -14.44 -0.93
CA THR A 381 -13.42 -15.23 0.31
C THR A 381 -13.29 -14.36 1.57
N ALA A 382 -12.97 -13.07 1.42
CA ALA A 382 -12.97 -12.09 2.50
C ALA A 382 -13.65 -10.76 2.13
N VAL A 383 -14.38 -10.19 3.08
CA VAL A 383 -14.99 -8.87 2.89
C VAL A 383 -13.91 -7.81 2.70
N ASN A 384 -13.99 -7.10 1.57
CA ASN A 384 -13.09 -6.02 1.20
C ASN A 384 -13.09 -4.85 2.19
N GLN A 385 -11.90 -4.33 2.47
CA GLN A 385 -11.67 -3.09 3.21
C GLN A 385 -10.65 -2.21 2.47
N TYR A 386 -10.47 -0.98 2.94
CA TYR A 386 -9.48 -0.07 2.35
C TYR A 386 -8.09 -0.73 2.30
N PRO A 387 -7.46 -0.85 1.13
CA PRO A 387 -6.14 -1.47 1.00
C PRO A 387 -5.10 -0.72 1.82
N GLY A 388 -4.51 -1.35 2.84
CA GLY A 388 -3.55 -0.69 3.74
C GLY A 388 -4.14 -0.10 5.02
N ALA A 389 -5.46 -0.12 5.17
CA ALA A 389 -6.15 0.39 6.36
C ALA A 389 -7.28 -0.52 6.84
N GLY A 390 -7.30 -1.80 6.46
CA GLY A 390 -8.32 -2.75 6.90
C GLY A 390 -8.01 -3.40 8.25
N VAL A 391 -8.95 -3.35 9.20
CA VAL A 391 -8.83 -4.01 10.52
C VAL A 391 -8.90 -5.53 10.49
N THR A 392 -9.35 -6.12 9.38
CA THR A 392 -9.45 -7.57 9.17
C THR A 392 -8.43 -8.08 8.16
N GLN A 393 -7.52 -7.22 7.68
CA GLN A 393 -6.40 -7.62 6.83
C GLN A 393 -5.36 -8.36 7.67
N ALA A 394 -4.97 -9.56 7.24
CA ALA A 394 -4.07 -10.43 8.02
C ALA A 394 -2.71 -9.74 8.32
N ASN A 395 -2.18 -9.00 7.34
CA ASN A 395 -0.90 -8.30 7.47
C ASN A 395 -0.97 -7.05 8.37
N LEU A 396 -2.16 -6.68 8.85
CA LEU A 396 -2.38 -5.61 9.85
C LEU A 396 -2.92 -6.20 11.17
N ALA A 397 -2.54 -7.45 11.47
CA ALA A 397 -3.00 -8.21 12.64
C ALA A 397 -4.53 -8.36 12.72
N GLY A 398 -5.20 -8.32 11.57
CA GLY A 398 -6.62 -8.57 11.41
C GLY A 398 -6.93 -10.04 11.15
N THR A 399 -8.20 -10.41 11.32
CA THR A 399 -8.73 -11.72 10.89
C THR A 399 -9.75 -11.47 9.79
N PRO A 400 -9.52 -11.94 8.55
CA PRO A 400 -10.43 -11.73 7.44
C PRO A 400 -11.86 -12.16 7.78
N LEU A 401 -12.84 -11.32 7.43
CA LEU A 401 -14.26 -11.64 7.60
C LEU A 401 -14.70 -12.47 6.42
N GLU A 402 -15.21 -13.67 6.66
CA GLU A 402 -15.55 -14.59 5.58
C GLU A 402 -16.67 -14.06 4.69
N GLU A 403 -16.50 -14.27 3.39
CA GLU A 403 -17.59 -14.24 2.41
C GLU A 403 -17.41 -15.36 1.39
N ASN A 404 -18.34 -15.48 0.44
CA ASN A 404 -18.34 -16.56 -0.55
C ASN A 404 -18.92 -16.09 -1.88
N LYS A 405 -18.16 -15.21 -2.53
CA LYS A 405 -18.45 -14.65 -3.86
C LYS A 405 -17.60 -15.35 -4.93
N PRO A 406 -17.98 -15.25 -6.20
CA PRO A 406 -17.11 -15.66 -7.29
C PRO A 406 -15.87 -14.77 -7.41
N ILE A 407 -14.77 -15.36 -7.87
CA ILE A 407 -13.51 -14.67 -8.17
C ILE A 407 -13.75 -13.70 -9.33
N GLN A 408 -13.27 -12.46 -9.17
CA GLN A 408 -13.46 -11.39 -10.14
C GLN A 408 -12.25 -10.48 -10.21
N MET A 409 -12.08 -9.76 -11.32
CA MET A 409 -11.04 -8.72 -11.39
C MET A 409 -11.39 -7.58 -10.42
N VAL A 410 -10.38 -7.04 -9.74
CA VAL A 410 -10.54 -5.83 -8.93
C VAL A 410 -10.79 -4.66 -9.88
N PRO A 411 -11.91 -3.92 -9.75
CA PRO A 411 -12.16 -2.74 -10.57
C PRO A 411 -11.13 -1.65 -10.26
N ASN A 412 -10.75 -0.84 -11.24
CA ASN A 412 -9.89 0.32 -11.03
C ASN A 412 -10.47 1.53 -11.77
N PRO A 413 -11.03 2.55 -11.08
CA PRO A 413 -11.05 2.73 -9.61
C PRO A 413 -11.89 1.66 -8.89
N ASN A 414 -11.46 1.31 -7.68
CA ASN A 414 -12.22 0.44 -6.76
C ASN A 414 -13.06 1.29 -5.80
N PRO A 415 -13.91 0.69 -4.94
CA PRO A 415 -14.75 1.44 -4.00
C PRO A 415 -14.00 2.32 -2.97
N PHE A 416 -12.69 2.15 -2.82
CA PHE A 416 -11.85 2.83 -1.83
C PHE A 416 -10.89 3.84 -2.45
N ASN A 417 -10.20 3.47 -3.54
CA ASN A 417 -9.18 4.29 -4.18
C ASN A 417 -8.95 3.90 -5.66
N THR A 418 -8.05 4.64 -6.31
CA THR A 418 -7.50 4.31 -7.62
C THR A 418 -6.11 3.72 -7.43
N LEU A 419 -5.86 2.53 -7.98
CA LEU A 419 -4.56 1.87 -7.95
C LEU A 419 -3.70 2.29 -9.15
N PRO A 420 -2.35 2.21 -9.06
CA PRO A 420 -1.47 2.27 -10.21
C PRO A 420 -1.81 1.19 -11.26
N GLU A 421 -1.32 1.36 -12.50
CA GLU A 421 -1.42 0.27 -13.48
C GLU A 421 -0.62 -0.96 -12.99
N ILE A 422 -1.08 -2.16 -13.36
CA ILE A 422 -0.45 -3.42 -12.89
C ILE A 422 1.05 -3.47 -13.21
N LYS A 423 1.46 -2.97 -14.39
CA LYS A 423 2.86 -2.92 -14.82
C LYS A 423 3.74 -2.03 -13.92
N ASP A 424 3.13 -1.08 -13.20
CA ASP A 424 3.82 -0.19 -12.27
C ASP A 424 3.84 -0.79 -10.85
N MET A 425 3.27 -1.98 -10.64
CA MET A 425 3.27 -2.68 -9.35
C MET A 425 4.08 -3.98 -9.40
N ILE A 426 3.86 -4.79 -10.44
CA ILE A 426 4.50 -6.09 -10.62
C ILE A 426 5.10 -6.18 -12.02
N LYS A 427 6.38 -6.53 -12.08
CA LYS A 427 7.08 -6.79 -13.33
C LYS A 427 7.44 -8.25 -13.43
N VAL A 428 7.13 -8.86 -14.57
CA VAL A 428 7.44 -10.25 -14.88
C VAL A 428 8.25 -10.31 -16.16
N THR A 429 9.42 -10.94 -16.12
CA THR A 429 10.29 -11.10 -17.29
C THR A 429 10.64 -12.58 -17.48
N LEU A 430 10.56 -13.07 -18.72
CA LEU A 430 10.97 -14.43 -19.11
C LEU A 430 12.16 -14.34 -20.08
N GLN A 431 13.30 -14.94 -19.71
CA GLN A 431 14.56 -14.85 -20.47
C GLN A 431 15.09 -16.19 -20.92
#